data_AF-A0A2N3W7D7-F1
#
_entry.id   AF-A0A2N3W7D7-F1
#
_cell.length_a   1.000
_cell.length_b   1.000
_cell.length_c   1.000
_cell.angle_alpha   90.00
_cell.angle_beta   90.00
_cell.angle_gamma   90.00
#
_symmetry.space_group_name_H-M   'P 1'
#
loop_
_entity.id
_entity.type
_entity.pdbx_description
1 polymer ?
#
loop_
_entity_poly.entity_id
_entity_poly.type
_entity_poly.pdbx_seq_one_letter_code
_entity_poly.pdbx_strand_id
1 'polypeptide(L)'
;MEREWFFSLIPLTIGVAFLSFGVYGLRRAKALRLRGVNARARIVRHDVVRNDDGAKFHYPVAAWTAQDGRACEYASRFGRGTVTHRFGVGAHVMVRYDPQTPDRFAIEGWDTRGVDLLFTVLGAVFTGGTVTVLLVRLLTL
;
A
#
# COMPACT_ATOMS: atom_id res chain seq x y z
N MET A 1 30.85 -1.19 -28.65
CA MET A 1 30.68 -0.24 -27.53
C MET A 1 29.24 0.21 -27.31
N GLU A 2 28.29 -0.02 -28.23
CA GLU A 2 26.90 0.50 -28.08
C GLU A 2 25.93 -0.38 -27.25
N ARG A 3 26.25 -1.66 -27.02
CA ARG A 3 25.33 -2.62 -26.35
C ARG A 3 25.40 -2.62 -24.82
N GLU A 4 26.46 -2.06 -24.23
CA GLU A 4 26.71 -2.12 -22.78
C GLU A 4 25.79 -1.18 -22.00
N TRP A 5 25.29 -0.13 -22.65
CA TRP A 5 24.37 0.83 -22.04
C TRP A 5 22.96 0.25 -21.86
N PHE A 6 22.51 -0.58 -22.81
CA PHE A 6 21.24 -1.30 -22.73
C PHE A 6 21.19 -2.25 -21.52
N PHE A 7 22.30 -2.92 -21.20
CA PHE A 7 22.36 -3.79 -20.02
C PHE A 7 22.23 -3.02 -18.70
N SER A 8 22.66 -1.76 -18.64
CA SER A 8 22.50 -0.92 -17.44
C SER A 8 21.13 -0.24 -17.35
N LEU A 9 20.43 -0.08 -18.47
CA LEU A 9 19.07 0.49 -18.52
C LEU A 9 18.00 -0.45 -17.94
N ILE A 10 18.19 -1.77 -18.05
CA ILE A 10 17.24 -2.76 -17.51
C ILE A 10 17.09 -2.65 -15.98
N PRO A 11 18.16 -2.73 -15.16
CA PRO A 11 18.03 -2.58 -13.71
C PRO A 11 17.62 -1.16 -13.31
N LEU A 12 18.03 -0.13 -14.08
CA LEU A 12 17.64 1.25 -13.81
C LEU A 12 16.13 1.45 -13.97
N THR A 13 15.55 0.98 -15.09
CA THR A 13 14.12 1.11 -15.35
C THR A 13 13.28 0.30 -14.35
N ILE A 14 13.72 -0.91 -13.99
CA ILE A 14 13.10 -1.71 -12.92
C ILE A 14 13.16 -0.97 -11.58
N GLY A 15 14.31 -0.42 -11.21
CA GLY A 15 14.48 0.37 -9.99
C GLY A 15 13.55 1.59 -9.95
N VAL A 16 13.54 2.40 -11.01
CA VAL A 16 12.68 3.59 -11.13
C VAL A 16 11.20 3.22 -11.09
N ALA A 17 10.78 2.12 -11.71
CA ALA A 17 9.40 1.64 -11.66
C ALA A 17 8.99 1.26 -10.23
N PHE A 18 9.82 0.47 -9.53
CA PHE A 18 9.60 0.12 -8.13
C PHE A 18 9.58 1.34 -7.20
N LEU A 19 10.51 2.28 -7.38
CA LEU A 19 10.57 3.52 -6.62
C LEU A 19 9.33 4.38 -6.85
N SER A 20 8.91 4.52 -8.11
CA SER A 20 7.73 5.31 -8.47
C SER A 20 6.47 4.73 -7.83
N PHE A 21 6.32 3.40 -7.83
CA PHE A 21 5.20 2.71 -7.20
C PHE A 21 5.22 2.89 -5.67
N GLY A 22 6.39 2.77 -5.04
CA GLY A 22 6.58 3.00 -3.59
C GLY A 22 6.29 4.45 -3.18
N VAL A 23 6.86 5.43 -3.89
CA VAL A 23 6.63 6.86 -3.65
C VAL A 23 5.16 7.21 -3.87
N TYR A 24 4.51 6.64 -4.89
CA TYR A 24 3.06 6.82 -5.10
C TYR A 24 2.26 6.26 -3.91
N GLY A 25 2.61 5.07 -3.43
CA GLY A 25 2.05 4.46 -2.22
C GLY A 25 2.22 5.34 -0.97
N LEU A 26 3.42 5.86 -0.72
CA LEU A 26 3.70 6.75 0.41
C LEU A 26 2.99 8.10 0.29
N ARG A 27 2.95 8.69 -0.90
CA ARG A 27 2.21 9.94 -1.13
C ARG A 27 0.73 9.72 -0.88
N ARG A 28 0.16 8.59 -1.32
CA ARG A 28 -1.23 8.21 -1.03
C ARG A 28 -1.47 8.02 0.48
N ALA A 29 -0.60 7.31 1.18
CA ALA A 29 -0.70 7.12 2.63
C ALA A 29 -0.52 8.44 3.41
N LYS A 30 0.37 9.33 2.94
CA LYS A 30 0.59 10.66 3.53
C LYS A 30 -0.59 11.59 3.28
N ALA A 31 -1.19 11.56 2.09
CA ALA A 31 -2.41 12.30 1.79
C ALA A 31 -3.56 11.86 2.70
N LEU A 32 -3.76 10.55 2.88
CA LEU A 32 -4.75 10.01 3.82
C LEU A 32 -4.44 10.40 5.28
N ARG A 33 -3.16 10.56 5.64
CA ARG A 33 -2.78 10.98 6.99
C ARG A 33 -3.02 12.47 7.24
N LEU A 34 -2.83 13.32 6.22
CA LEU A 34 -2.97 14.77 6.32
C LEU A 34 -4.41 15.24 6.11
N ARG A 35 -5.17 14.58 5.24
CA ARG A 35 -6.54 14.97 4.84
C ARG A 35 -7.61 13.97 5.25
N GLY A 36 -7.23 12.82 5.78
CA GLY A 36 -8.18 11.78 6.12
C GLY A 36 -9.02 12.13 7.32
N VAL A 37 -10.32 11.91 7.18
CA VAL A 37 -11.32 12.10 8.22
C VAL A 37 -11.51 10.76 8.93
N ASN A 38 -11.63 10.79 10.25
CA ASN A 38 -11.94 9.59 11.03
C ASN A 38 -13.46 9.36 11.02
N ALA A 39 -13.88 8.15 10.69
CA ALA A 39 -15.25 7.68 10.81
C ALA A 39 -15.30 6.38 11.59
N ARG A 40 -16.39 6.19 12.34
CA ARG A 40 -16.66 4.90 12.99
C ARG A 40 -17.24 3.96 11.94
N ALA A 41 -16.52 2.88 11.65
CA ALA A 41 -16.98 1.84 10.74
C ALA A 41 -17.36 0.58 11.51
N ARG A 42 -18.17 -0.26 10.86
CA ARG A 42 -18.51 -1.61 11.31
C ARG A 42 -18.05 -2.61 10.27
N ILE A 43 -17.41 -3.68 10.70
CA ILE A 43 -17.01 -4.75 9.78
C ILE A 43 -18.27 -5.56 9.45
N VAL A 44 -18.68 -5.58 8.19
CA VAL A 44 -19.91 -6.24 7.75
C VAL A 44 -19.66 -7.66 7.22
N ARG A 45 -18.49 -7.90 6.63
CA ARG A 45 -18.07 -9.23 6.16
C ARG A 45 -16.55 -9.33 6.07
N HIS A 46 -16.06 -10.53 5.80
CA HIS A 46 -14.68 -10.77 5.40
C HIS A 46 -14.68 -11.44 4.04
N ASP A 47 -14.07 -10.80 3.05
CA ASP A 47 -13.81 -11.44 1.78
C ASP A 47 -12.61 -12.36 1.94
N VAL A 48 -12.73 -13.62 1.55
CA VAL A 48 -11.67 -14.62 1.70
C VAL A 48 -11.10 -14.93 0.33
N VAL A 49 -9.86 -14.54 0.10
CA VAL A 49 -9.12 -14.93 -1.10
C VAL A 49 -8.23 -16.11 -0.74
N ARG A 50 -8.38 -17.21 -1.45
CA ARG A 50 -7.51 -18.38 -1.33
C ARG A 50 -6.45 -18.29 -2.42
N ASN A 51 -5.19 -18.31 -2.02
CA ASN A 51 -4.09 -18.45 -2.98
C ASN A 51 -3.96 -19.92 -3.42
N ASP A 52 -3.32 -20.16 -4.56
CA ASP A 52 -3.10 -21.51 -5.11
C ASP A 52 -2.33 -22.42 -4.13
N ASP A 53 -1.48 -21.85 -3.28
CA ASP A 53 -0.77 -22.55 -2.19
C ASP A 53 -1.67 -22.93 -0.99
N GLY A 54 -2.98 -22.69 -1.06
CA GLY A 54 -3.93 -22.99 0.01
C GLY A 54 -4.00 -21.98 1.15
N ALA A 55 -3.15 -20.94 1.13
CA ALA A 55 -3.20 -19.84 2.08
C ALA A 55 -4.50 -19.03 1.92
N LYS A 56 -5.23 -18.82 3.01
CA LYS A 56 -6.47 -18.02 3.04
C LYS A 56 -6.14 -16.63 3.57
N PHE A 57 -6.45 -15.60 2.82
CA PHE A 57 -6.33 -14.21 3.23
C PHE A 57 -7.71 -13.62 3.44
N HIS A 58 -7.95 -13.12 4.64
CA HIS A 58 -9.20 -12.48 5.03
C HIS A 58 -9.08 -10.96 4.89
N TYR A 59 -9.93 -10.37 4.06
CA TYR A 59 -10.03 -8.95 3.80
C TYR A 59 -11.30 -8.42 4.47
N PRO A 60 -11.21 -7.78 5.65
CA PRO A 60 -12.38 -7.22 6.32
C PRO A 60 -12.99 -6.12 5.46
N VAL A 61 -14.31 -6.18 5.29
CA VAL A 61 -15.12 -5.17 4.62
C VAL A 61 -15.68 -4.24 5.67
N ALA A 62 -15.23 -2.99 5.65
CA ALA A 62 -15.67 -1.95 6.57
C ALA A 62 -16.81 -1.16 5.93
N ALA A 63 -17.93 -1.05 6.64
CA ALA A 63 -19.04 -0.19 6.29
C ALA A 63 -19.09 1.02 7.22
N TRP A 64 -19.14 2.23 6.68
CA TRP A 64 -19.29 3.47 7.43
C TRP A 64 -20.14 4.47 6.65
N THR A 65 -20.59 5.50 7.35
CA THR A 65 -21.24 6.65 6.71
C THR A 65 -20.21 7.77 6.58
N ALA A 66 -19.97 8.24 5.37
CA ALA A 66 -19.12 9.40 5.13
C ALA A 66 -19.80 10.69 5.63
N GLN A 67 -19.01 11.75 5.82
CA GLN A 67 -19.48 13.07 6.29
C GLN A 67 -20.58 13.68 5.41
N ASP A 68 -20.63 13.33 4.14
CA ASP A 68 -21.65 13.75 3.18
C ASP A 68 -22.94 12.92 3.26
N GLY A 69 -23.04 11.99 4.22
CA GLY A 69 -24.18 11.10 4.42
C GLY A 69 -24.17 9.85 3.54
N ARG A 70 -23.18 9.65 2.67
CA ARG A 70 -23.12 8.46 1.82
C ARG A 70 -22.72 7.23 2.61
N ALA A 71 -23.41 6.11 2.38
CA ALA A 71 -22.98 4.81 2.87
C ALA A 71 -21.79 4.32 2.03
N CYS A 72 -20.67 4.06 2.69
CA CYS A 72 -19.44 3.56 2.10
C CYS A 72 -19.20 2.15 2.63
N GLU A 73 -19.04 1.19 1.72
CA GLU A 73 -18.69 -0.18 2.06
C GLU A 73 -17.53 -0.62 1.19
N TYR A 74 -16.36 -0.80 1.79
CA TYR A 74 -15.15 -1.13 1.06
C TYR A 74 -14.34 -2.22 1.76
N ALA A 75 -13.77 -3.11 0.97
CA ALA A 75 -12.85 -4.13 1.43
C ALA A 75 -11.48 -3.50 1.75
N SER A 76 -10.87 -3.91 2.86
CA SER A 76 -9.49 -3.54 3.17
C SER A 76 -8.58 -3.94 2.01
N ARG A 77 -7.60 -3.08 1.66
CA ARG A 77 -6.59 -3.41 0.64
C ARG A 77 -5.64 -4.52 1.10
N PHE A 78 -5.52 -4.73 2.41
CA PHE A 78 -4.66 -5.73 3.00
C PHE A 78 -5.49 -6.83 3.64
N GLY A 79 -5.26 -8.06 3.16
CA GLY A 79 -5.77 -9.28 3.74
C GLY A 79 -4.76 -9.87 4.70
N ARG A 80 -5.23 -10.44 5.82
CA ARG A 80 -4.37 -11.18 6.75
C ARG A 80 -4.76 -12.65 6.77
N GLY A 81 -3.77 -13.51 6.96
CA GLY A 81 -3.99 -14.95 7.15
C GLY A 81 -4.73 -15.29 8.44
N THR A 82 -4.75 -14.38 9.40
CA THR A 82 -5.43 -14.57 10.69
C THR A 82 -6.22 -13.31 11.04
N VAL A 83 -7.52 -13.48 11.33
CA VAL A 83 -8.40 -12.43 11.81
C VAL A 83 -8.43 -12.50 13.33
N THR A 84 -7.91 -11.48 14.01
CA THR A 84 -8.08 -11.33 15.46
C THR A 84 -9.53 -10.95 15.78
N HIS A 85 -10.08 -11.40 16.91
CA HIS A 85 -11.46 -11.10 17.35
C HIS A 85 -11.80 -9.60 17.33
N ARG A 86 -10.81 -8.72 17.53
CA ARG A 86 -10.94 -7.25 17.43
C ARG A 86 -11.42 -6.77 16.05
N PHE A 87 -11.18 -7.56 15.01
CA PHE A 87 -11.55 -7.27 13.63
C PHE A 87 -12.58 -8.27 13.08
N GLY A 88 -13.31 -8.98 13.95
CA GLY A 88 -14.37 -9.91 13.53
C GLY A 88 -15.57 -9.21 12.88
N VAL A 89 -16.42 -9.98 12.20
CA VAL A 89 -17.69 -9.47 11.65
C VAL A 89 -18.53 -8.90 12.79
N GLY A 90 -19.05 -7.70 12.61
CA GLY A 90 -19.80 -6.94 13.61
C GLY A 90 -18.94 -6.06 14.53
N ALA A 91 -17.61 -6.17 14.47
CA ALA A 91 -16.73 -5.32 15.26
C ALA A 91 -16.79 -3.86 14.79
N HIS A 92 -16.74 -2.94 15.75
CA HIS A 92 -16.64 -1.51 15.47
C HIS A 92 -15.17 -1.12 15.44
N VAL A 93 -14.76 -0.48 14.35
CA VAL A 93 -13.39 -0.05 14.12
C VAL A 93 -13.35 1.41 13.73
N MET A 94 -12.24 2.08 13.99
CA MET A 94 -12.01 3.43 13.48
C MET A 94 -11.38 3.32 12.09
N VAL A 95 -12.01 3.96 11.10
CA VAL A 95 -11.44 4.08 9.76
C VAL A 95 -11.05 5.52 9.51
N ARG A 96 -9.92 5.70 8.83
CA ARG A 96 -9.52 7.00 8.29
C ARG A 96 -9.69 6.94 6.80
N TYR A 97 -10.58 7.74 6.24
CA TYR A 97 -10.88 7.76 4.81
C TYR A 97 -10.63 9.14 4.22
N ASP A 98 -10.32 9.21 2.92
CA ASP A 98 -10.20 10.47 2.19
C ASP A 98 -11.60 10.96 1.77
N PRO A 99 -12.06 12.14 2.22
CA PRO A 99 -13.39 12.65 1.86
C PRO A 99 -13.55 12.92 0.36
N GLN A 100 -12.45 13.13 -0.38
CA GLN A 100 -12.50 13.31 -1.84
C GLN A 100 -12.54 11.97 -2.58
N THR A 101 -12.06 10.88 -1.98
CA THR A 101 -12.04 9.55 -2.59
C THR A 101 -12.26 8.48 -1.51
N PRO A 102 -13.52 8.13 -1.20
CA PRO A 102 -13.86 7.24 -0.06
C PRO A 102 -13.33 5.80 -0.19
N ASP A 103 -13.00 5.36 -1.40
CA ASP A 103 -12.29 4.09 -1.66
C ASP A 103 -10.89 4.07 -1.02
N ARG A 104 -10.32 5.24 -0.72
CA ARG A 104 -9.06 5.39 -0.01
C ARG A 104 -9.36 5.48 1.48
N PHE A 105 -9.30 4.33 2.14
CA PHE A 105 -9.43 4.25 3.58
C PHE A 105 -8.37 3.33 4.19
N ALA A 106 -8.09 3.56 5.47
CA ALA A 106 -7.22 2.74 6.29
C ALA A 106 -7.94 2.42 7.61
N ILE A 107 -7.96 1.14 7.97
CA ILE A 107 -8.50 0.68 9.25
C ILE A 107 -7.40 0.83 10.31
N GLU A 108 -7.67 1.57 11.37
CA GLU A 108 -6.71 1.80 12.44
C GLU A 108 -6.35 0.48 13.15
N GLY A 109 -5.05 0.15 13.16
CA GLY A 109 -4.52 -1.10 13.75
C GLY A 109 -4.54 -2.34 12.85
N TRP A 110 -5.29 -2.32 11.74
CA TRP A 110 -5.28 -3.40 10.73
C TRP A 110 -4.34 -3.07 9.56
N ASP A 111 -4.44 -1.84 9.07
CA ASP A 111 -3.65 -1.36 7.94
C ASP A 111 -2.25 -0.96 8.41
N THR A 112 -1.35 -1.94 8.43
CA THR A 112 0.04 -1.75 8.84
C THR A 112 0.82 -1.08 7.72
N ARG A 113 1.22 0.18 7.94
CA ARG A 113 2.17 0.96 7.12
C ARG A 113 3.46 0.23 6.74
N GLY A 114 3.78 -0.85 7.44
CA GLY A 114 5.01 -1.61 7.28
C GLY A 114 5.21 -2.11 5.86
N VAL A 115 4.17 -2.58 5.16
CA VAL A 115 4.33 -3.13 3.80
C VAL A 115 4.67 -2.03 2.79
N ASP A 116 3.86 -0.96 2.72
CA ASP A 116 4.13 0.16 1.81
C ASP A 116 5.51 0.82 2.13
N LEU A 117 5.88 0.92 3.41
CA LEU A 117 7.19 1.41 3.84
C LEU A 117 8.33 0.47 3.40
N LEU A 118 8.17 -0.84 3.60
CA LEU A 118 9.17 -1.85 3.24
C LEU A 118 9.41 -1.84 1.74
N PHE A 119 8.35 -1.86 0.92
CA PHE A 119 8.45 -1.77 -0.53
C PHE A 119 9.14 -0.47 -0.98
N THR A 120 8.88 0.63 -0.28
CA THR A 120 9.52 1.91 -0.61
C THR A 120 10.98 1.97 -0.21
N VAL A 121 11.35 1.41 0.94
CA VAL A 121 12.74 1.29 1.37
C VAL A 121 13.50 0.36 0.44
N LEU A 122 12.94 -0.81 0.07
CA LEU A 122 13.55 -1.70 -0.91
C LEU A 122 13.74 -0.99 -2.26
N GLY A 123 12.69 -0.34 -2.78
CA GLY A 123 12.76 0.42 -4.02
C GLY A 123 13.81 1.53 -3.99
N ALA A 124 13.94 2.24 -2.86
CA ALA A 124 14.94 3.28 -2.65
C ALA A 124 16.37 2.73 -2.61
N VAL A 125 16.60 1.59 -1.95
CA VAL A 125 17.90 0.92 -1.90
C VAL A 125 18.31 0.43 -3.30
N PHE A 126 17.41 -0.23 -4.03
CA PHE A 126 17.70 -0.71 -5.38
C PHE A 126 17.97 0.44 -6.37
N THR A 127 17.19 1.52 -6.30
CA THR A 127 17.38 2.67 -7.19
C THR A 127 18.63 3.46 -6.82
N GLY A 128 18.85 3.71 -5.52
CA GLY A 128 20.04 4.41 -5.04
C GLY A 128 21.32 3.66 -5.34
N GLY A 129 21.34 2.33 -5.17
CA GLY A 129 22.48 1.49 -5.51
C GLY A 129 22.82 1.54 -7.00
N THR A 130 21.80 1.40 -7.87
CA THR A 130 21.99 1.44 -9.32
C THR A 130 22.48 2.80 -9.81
N VAL A 131 21.91 3.89 -9.27
CA VAL A 131 22.34 5.26 -9.59
C VAL A 131 23.77 5.54 -9.13
N THR A 132 24.15 5.04 -7.95
CA THR A 132 25.51 5.21 -7.41
C THR A 132 26.54 4.50 -8.28
N VAL A 133 26.27 3.24 -8.69
CA VAL A 133 27.15 2.48 -9.58
C VAL A 133 27.30 3.16 -10.94
N LEU A 134 26.20 3.68 -11.50
CA LEU A 134 26.22 4.42 -12.76
C LEU A 134 27.00 5.73 -12.66
N LEU A 135 26.83 6.49 -11.58
CA LEU A 135 27.56 7.74 -11.33
C LEU A 135 29.06 7.49 -11.17
N VAL A 136 29.45 6.48 -10.39
CA VAL A 136 30.86 6.09 -10.24
C VAL A 136 31.44 5.73 -11.59
N ARG A 137 30.75 4.89 -12.38
CA ARG A 137 31.21 4.45 -13.70
C ARG A 137 31.37 5.63 -14.69
N LEU A 138 30.47 6.61 -14.62
CA LEU A 138 30.47 7.79 -15.49
C LEU A 138 31.52 8.84 -15.08
N LEU A 139 31.89 8.88 -13.79
CA LEU A 139 32.99 9.71 -13.29
C LEU A 139 34.37 9.07 -13.49
N THR A 140 34.43 7.74 -13.67
CA THR A 140 35.67 6.99 -13.95
C THR A 140 35.94 6.76 -15.44
N LEU A 141 35.02 7.18 -16.32
CA LEU A 141 35.16 7.22 -17.79
C LEU A 141 35.65 8.60 -18.22
#